data_AF-A0A349R2P4-F1
#
_entry.id   AF-A0A349R2P4-F1
#
_cell.length_a   1.000
_cell.length_b   1.000
_cell.length_c   1.000
_cell.angle_alpha   90.00
_cell.angle_beta   90.00
_cell.angle_gamma   90.00
#
_symmetry.space_group_name_H-M   'P 1'
#
loop_
_entity.id
_entity.type
_entity.pdbx_description
1 polymer ?
#
loop_
_entity_poly.entity_id
_entity_poly.type
_entity_poly.pdbx_seq_one_letter_code
_entity_poly.pdbx_strand_id
1 'polypeptide(L)'
;MKTDNQKKKRHIALATFAIILSFFTMTNVFPQAKIPLIKASSEKAGITDGAYCHVDWKLDPKADPDVYFVNIPTKESTVVFKTDQEELTVMTKPGSMYDFIVLLNGTDSCHVRISAQLPPDLPTMDNSNLFPMRIPFRLIGSRIFLNGTINKKDVTIQFDLGAGTGVVNRNNAKQLDLSFSSFTTVA
;
A
#
# COMPACT_ATOMS: atom_id res chain seq x y z
N MET A 1 -66.26 36.85 12.25
CA MET A 1 -65.27 37.75 12.87
C MET A 1 -64.23 36.91 13.62
N LYS A 2 -63.18 36.41 12.95
CA LYS A 2 -62.06 35.75 13.65
C LYS A 2 -61.23 36.85 14.31
N THR A 3 -61.28 36.90 15.63
CA THR A 3 -60.68 37.94 16.47
C THR A 3 -59.17 38.01 16.26
N ASP A 4 -58.63 39.22 16.33
CA ASP A 4 -57.21 39.55 16.09
C ASP A 4 -56.22 38.64 16.85
N ASN A 5 -56.69 38.14 18.00
CA ASN A 5 -55.97 37.21 18.86
C ASN A 5 -55.68 35.84 18.19
N GLN A 6 -56.56 35.36 17.30
CA GLN A 6 -56.30 34.13 16.52
C GLN A 6 -55.25 34.33 15.43
N LYS A 7 -55.18 35.51 14.81
CA LYS A 7 -54.11 35.81 13.83
C LYS A 7 -52.76 35.88 14.53
N LYS A 8 -52.66 36.56 15.67
CA LYS A 8 -51.43 36.66 16.46
C LYS A 8 -50.89 35.29 16.92
N LYS A 9 -51.76 34.39 17.41
CA LYS A 9 -51.39 33.01 17.78
C LYS A 9 -50.89 32.20 16.59
N ARG A 10 -51.50 32.37 15.40
CA ARG A 10 -51.02 31.72 14.16
C ARG A 10 -49.64 32.23 13.76
N HIS A 11 -49.40 33.54 13.83
CA HIS A 11 -48.09 34.11 13.51
C HIS A 11 -47.00 33.64 14.49
N ILE A 12 -47.31 33.55 15.79
CA ILE A 12 -46.39 32.99 16.79
C ILE A 12 -46.11 31.52 16.49
N ALA A 13 -47.13 30.72 16.18
CA ALA A 13 -46.97 29.30 15.84
C ALA A 13 -46.18 29.07 14.53
N LEU A 14 -46.39 29.90 13.52
CA LEU A 14 -45.61 29.89 12.26
C LEU A 14 -44.16 30.30 12.52
N ALA A 15 -43.92 31.30 13.37
CA ALA A 15 -42.58 31.73 13.75
C ALA A 15 -41.85 30.66 14.56
N THR A 16 -42.50 30.02 15.55
CA THR A 16 -41.88 28.90 16.28
C THR A 16 -41.64 27.69 15.40
N PHE A 17 -42.54 27.37 14.46
CA PHE A 17 -42.32 26.30 13.50
C PHE A 17 -41.13 26.60 12.57
N ALA A 18 -41.00 27.84 12.10
CA ALA A 18 -39.85 28.27 11.29
C ALA A 18 -38.53 28.22 12.08
N ILE A 19 -38.54 28.60 13.35
CA ILE A 19 -37.37 28.52 14.24
C ILE A 19 -36.97 27.06 14.47
N ILE A 20 -37.92 26.17 14.79
CA ILE A 20 -37.64 24.74 15.00
C ILE A 20 -37.10 24.09 13.72
N LEU A 21 -37.65 24.45 12.55
CA LEU A 21 -37.17 23.96 11.26
C LEU A 21 -35.75 24.45 10.95
N SER A 22 -35.37 25.66 11.39
CA SER A 22 -34.01 26.20 11.23
C SER A 22 -32.95 25.50 12.09
N PHE A 23 -33.33 24.92 13.22
CA PHE A 23 -32.41 24.12 14.04
C PHE A 23 -32.20 22.69 13.50
N PHE A 24 -33.11 22.21 12.65
CA PHE A 24 -33.02 20.86 12.07
C PHE A 24 -32.10 20.77 10.84
N THR A 25 -31.66 21.91 10.30
CA THR A 25 -30.75 21.97 9.13
C THR A 25 -29.27 22.03 9.50
N MET A 26 -28.91 21.88 10.79
CA MET A 26 -27.52 21.69 11.21
C MET A 26 -27.08 20.27 10.84
N THR A 27 -26.78 20.06 9.55
CA THR A 27 -26.23 18.81 9.05
C THR A 27 -24.84 18.60 9.63
N ASN A 28 -24.59 17.43 10.22
CA ASN A 28 -23.27 17.00 10.66
C ASN A 28 -22.32 16.97 9.46
N VAL A 29 -21.41 17.94 9.38
CA VAL A 29 -20.29 17.90 8.44
C VAL A 29 -19.27 16.94 9.03
N PHE A 30 -19.31 15.68 8.61
CA PHE A 30 -18.24 14.74 8.93
C PHE A 30 -16.94 15.28 8.29
N PRO A 31 -15.86 15.49 9.07
CA PRO A 31 -14.58 15.84 8.49
C PRO A 31 -14.16 14.74 7.53
N GLN A 32 -14.03 15.05 6.24
CA GLN A 32 -13.41 14.12 5.30
C GLN A 32 -11.97 13.92 5.78
N ALA A 33 -11.62 12.68 6.14
CA ALA A 33 -10.25 12.34 6.49
C ALA A 33 -9.37 12.71 5.30
N LYS A 34 -8.55 13.76 5.47
CA LYS A 34 -7.64 14.20 4.42
C LYS A 34 -6.61 13.10 4.23
N ILE A 35 -6.47 12.62 2.99
CA ILE A 35 -5.35 11.76 2.62
C ILE A 35 -4.07 12.54 2.90
N PRO A 36 -3.13 12.01 3.70
CA PRO A 36 -1.85 12.66 3.96
C PRO A 36 -1.13 13.00 2.65
N LEU A 37 -0.53 14.18 2.60
CA LEU A 37 0.31 14.61 1.49
C LEU A 37 1.66 15.02 2.07
N ILE A 38 2.72 14.44 1.54
CA ILE A 38 4.10 14.85 1.80
C ILE A 38 4.77 15.29 0.50
N LYS A 39 5.86 16.05 0.60
CA LYS A 39 6.57 16.59 -0.57
C LYS A 39 7.90 15.90 -0.82
N ALA A 40 8.36 15.98 -2.07
CA ALA A 40 9.71 15.56 -2.47
C ALA A 40 10.24 16.44 -3.60
N SER A 41 11.55 16.66 -3.64
CA SER A 41 12.26 17.24 -4.81
C SER A 41 13.11 16.22 -5.57
N SER A 42 13.08 14.96 -5.14
CA SER A 42 13.83 13.86 -5.72
C SER A 42 12.94 12.65 -5.88
N GLU A 43 13.15 11.87 -6.95
CA GLU A 43 12.48 10.57 -7.14
C GLU A 43 12.92 9.53 -6.10
N LYS A 44 13.98 9.80 -5.32
CA LYS A 44 14.50 8.88 -4.30
C LYS A 44 13.76 9.07 -2.97
N ALA A 45 13.25 7.98 -2.44
CA ALA A 45 12.68 7.89 -1.11
C ALA A 45 13.26 6.66 -0.37
N GLY A 46 12.97 6.55 0.91
CA GLY A 46 13.34 5.41 1.73
C GLY A 46 12.18 4.95 2.59
N ILE A 47 12.08 3.64 2.81
CA ILE A 47 11.14 3.05 3.75
C ILE A 47 11.94 2.36 4.85
N THR A 48 11.64 2.69 6.11
CA THR A 48 12.10 1.92 7.27
C THR A 48 10.90 1.21 7.86
N ASP A 49 10.93 -0.10 7.96
CA ASP A 49 9.88 -0.93 8.57
C ASP A 49 10.44 -1.67 9.78
N GLY A 50 10.05 -1.19 10.97
CA GLY A 50 10.62 -1.64 12.23
C GLY A 50 12.12 -1.34 12.34
N ALA A 51 12.85 -2.17 13.09
CA ALA A 51 14.25 -1.91 13.42
C ALA A 51 15.25 -2.33 12.33
N TYR A 52 14.86 -3.25 11.44
CA TYR A 52 15.81 -3.97 10.58
C TYR A 52 15.51 -3.84 9.09
N CYS A 53 14.27 -3.60 8.68
CA CYS A 53 13.94 -3.53 7.25
C CYS A 53 14.14 -2.11 6.73
N HIS A 54 15.03 -1.96 5.75
CA HIS A 54 15.32 -0.71 5.07
C HIS A 54 15.19 -0.94 3.57
N VAL A 55 14.38 -0.12 2.91
CA VAL A 55 14.10 -0.25 1.47
C VAL A 55 14.38 1.07 0.78
N ASP A 56 15.27 1.04 -0.21
CA ASP A 56 15.41 2.14 -1.16
C ASP A 56 14.16 2.16 -2.05
N TRP A 57 13.43 3.26 -2.02
CA TRP A 57 12.18 3.44 -2.77
C TRP A 57 12.36 4.45 -3.90
N LYS A 58 11.62 4.25 -5.00
CA LYS A 58 11.54 5.21 -6.09
C LYS A 58 10.12 5.69 -6.24
N LEU A 59 9.93 7.00 -6.21
CA LEU A 59 8.66 7.61 -6.58
C LEU A 59 8.44 7.47 -8.08
N ASP A 60 7.33 6.86 -8.47
CA ASP A 60 6.85 6.77 -9.85
C ASP A 60 5.40 7.26 -9.93
N PRO A 61 5.13 8.44 -10.53
CA PRO A 61 3.78 8.95 -10.72
C PRO A 61 2.87 8.02 -11.55
N LYS A 62 3.44 7.05 -12.28
CA LYS A 62 2.68 6.09 -13.09
C LYS A 62 2.28 4.84 -12.31
N ALA A 63 2.90 4.57 -11.17
CA ALA A 63 2.53 3.47 -10.28
C ALA A 63 1.41 3.97 -9.36
N ASP A 64 0.17 3.56 -9.64
CA ASP A 64 -1.04 4.13 -9.02
C ASP A 64 -2.02 3.04 -8.51
N PRO A 65 -2.04 2.73 -7.20
CA PRO A 65 -1.04 3.11 -6.21
C PRO A 65 0.23 2.25 -6.33
N ASP A 66 1.36 2.83 -5.99
CA ASP A 66 2.59 2.10 -5.71
C ASP A 66 2.52 1.50 -4.29
N VAL A 67 2.61 0.17 -4.17
CA VAL A 67 2.25 -0.54 -2.93
C VAL A 67 3.47 -1.13 -2.26
N TYR A 68 3.77 -0.66 -1.05
CA TYR A 68 4.68 -1.32 -0.13
C TYR A 68 3.91 -2.27 0.79
N PHE A 69 4.26 -3.56 0.75
CA PHE A 69 3.77 -4.54 1.73
C PHE A 69 4.74 -4.61 2.91
N VAL A 70 4.22 -4.46 4.12
CA VAL A 70 5.03 -4.51 5.34
C VAL A 70 5.66 -5.90 5.51
N ASN A 71 6.83 -5.94 6.14
CA ASN A 71 7.64 -7.13 6.30
C ASN A 71 6.92 -8.23 7.11
N ILE A 72 6.16 -7.85 8.15
CA ILE A 72 5.39 -8.79 8.99
C ILE A 72 3.93 -8.29 9.09
N PRO A 73 3.06 -8.58 8.10
CA PRO A 73 1.69 -8.04 8.02
C PRO A 73 0.76 -8.56 9.12
N THR A 74 1.15 -9.63 9.81
CA THR A 74 0.41 -10.20 10.94
C THR A 74 0.71 -9.53 12.28
N LYS A 75 1.61 -8.56 12.33
CA LYS A 75 1.97 -7.81 13.54
C LYS A 75 1.89 -6.31 13.30
N GLU A 76 1.67 -5.57 14.38
CA GLU A 76 1.83 -4.12 14.34
C GLU A 76 3.30 -3.77 14.11
N SER A 77 3.55 -2.77 13.27
CA SER A 77 4.88 -2.23 13.00
C SER A 77 4.82 -0.71 12.87
N THR A 78 5.98 -0.06 12.96
CA THR A 78 6.13 1.35 12.63
C THR A 78 6.86 1.43 11.31
N VAL A 79 6.17 1.97 10.30
CA VAL A 79 6.72 2.21 8.97
C VAL A 79 6.98 3.71 8.81
N VAL A 80 8.21 4.08 8.51
CA VAL A 80 8.59 5.46 8.19
C VAL A 80 8.87 5.55 6.70
N PHE A 81 8.06 6.32 6.00
CA PHE A 81 8.31 6.70 4.60
C PHE A 81 9.00 8.05 4.59
N LYS A 82 10.19 8.12 4.00
CA LYS A 82 11.05 9.32 4.03
C LYS A 82 11.38 9.78 2.63
N THR A 83 11.19 11.07 2.37
CA THR A 83 11.66 11.76 1.17
C THR A 83 12.87 12.64 1.52
N ASP A 84 13.36 13.40 0.54
CA ASP A 84 14.39 14.42 0.76
C ASP A 84 13.86 15.68 1.47
N GLN A 85 12.54 15.85 1.58
CA GLN A 85 11.92 17.04 2.19
C GLN A 85 11.16 16.73 3.47
N GLU A 86 10.49 15.58 3.56
CA GLU A 86 9.52 15.26 4.61
C GLU A 86 9.55 13.76 4.95
N GLU A 87 8.88 13.40 6.05
CA GLU A 87 8.69 12.02 6.46
C GLU A 87 7.25 11.78 6.93
N LEU A 88 6.75 10.57 6.70
CA LEU A 88 5.46 10.10 7.16
C LEU A 88 5.66 8.82 7.97
N THR A 89 5.27 8.87 9.24
CA THR A 89 5.31 7.71 10.14
C THR A 89 3.91 7.10 10.25
N VAL A 90 3.81 5.81 9.96
CA VAL A 90 2.59 5.02 9.99
C VAL A 90 2.74 3.89 11.01
N MET A 91 1.88 3.91 12.03
CA MET A 91 1.71 2.77 12.94
C MET A 91 0.70 1.81 12.32
N THR A 92 1.19 0.68 11.83
CA THR A 92 0.40 -0.27 11.07
C THR A 92 -0.39 -1.19 11.99
N LYS A 93 -1.59 -1.57 11.55
CA LYS A 93 -2.41 -2.60 12.16
C LYS A 93 -2.63 -3.73 11.16
N PRO A 94 -2.54 -5.00 11.59
CA PRO A 94 -2.79 -6.14 10.71
C PRO A 94 -4.08 -5.98 9.90
N GLY A 95 -4.01 -6.22 8.60
CA GLY A 95 -5.15 -6.11 7.68
C GLY A 95 -5.46 -4.70 7.17
N SER A 96 -4.77 -3.66 7.66
CA SER A 96 -5.05 -2.26 7.29
C SER A 96 -4.25 -1.80 6.07
N MET A 97 -4.76 -0.75 5.41
CA MET A 97 -4.09 -0.04 4.32
C MET A 97 -3.99 1.45 4.66
N TYR A 98 -2.89 2.07 4.27
CA TYR A 98 -2.60 3.48 4.53
C TYR A 98 -2.19 4.16 3.24
N ASP A 99 -3.09 4.97 2.70
CA ASP A 99 -2.88 5.73 1.47
C ASP A 99 -2.36 7.12 1.78
N PHE A 100 -1.39 7.58 0.98
CA PHE A 100 -0.90 8.94 1.01
C PHE A 100 -0.37 9.35 -0.36
N ILE A 101 -0.19 10.66 -0.53
CA ILE A 101 0.31 11.26 -1.75
C ILE A 101 1.70 11.81 -1.49
N VAL A 102 2.63 11.53 -2.39
CA VAL A 102 3.91 12.25 -2.45
C VAL A 102 3.85 13.21 -3.64
N LEU A 103 3.89 14.51 -3.36
CA LEU A 103 3.96 15.55 -4.38
C LEU A 103 5.43 15.76 -4.79
N LEU A 104 5.80 15.16 -5.92
CA LEU A 104 7.13 15.20 -6.51
C LEU A 104 7.29 16.48 -7.35
N ASN A 105 8.35 17.24 -7.07
CA ASN A 105 8.71 18.49 -7.77
C ASN A 105 7.60 19.55 -7.78
N GLY A 106 6.64 19.46 -6.85
CA GLY A 106 5.49 20.37 -6.78
C GLY A 106 4.43 20.18 -7.86
N THR A 107 4.59 19.18 -8.75
CA THR A 107 3.74 18.98 -9.93
C THR A 107 3.17 17.58 -10.04
N ASP A 108 4.02 16.56 -9.85
CA ASP A 108 3.63 15.17 -10.10
C ASP A 108 3.16 14.52 -8.80
N SER A 109 2.00 13.88 -8.84
CA SER A 109 1.45 13.15 -7.68
C SER A 109 1.79 11.68 -7.78
N CYS A 110 2.52 11.16 -6.78
CA CYS A 110 2.77 9.73 -6.63
C CYS A 110 1.80 9.20 -5.56
N HIS A 111 0.87 8.33 -5.94
CA HIS A 111 -0.03 7.68 -4.98
C HIS A 111 0.68 6.46 -4.39
N VAL A 112 0.86 6.46 -3.08
CA VAL A 112 1.59 5.40 -2.37
C VAL A 112 0.68 4.76 -1.33
N ARG A 113 0.78 3.43 -1.20
CA ARG A 113 0.07 2.64 -0.20
C ARG A 113 1.05 1.84 0.64
N ILE A 114 0.98 2.00 1.96
CA ILE A 114 1.54 1.02 2.90
C ILE A 114 0.45 0.01 3.25
N SER A 115 0.68 -1.26 2.94
CA SER A 115 -0.27 -2.35 3.14
C SER A 115 0.22 -3.31 4.22
N ALA A 116 -0.55 -3.41 5.32
CA ALA A 116 -0.39 -4.43 6.34
C ALA A 116 -1.26 -5.67 6.07
N GLN A 117 -1.62 -5.89 4.82
CA GLN A 117 -2.25 -7.11 4.36
C GLN A 117 -1.20 -8.06 3.81
N LEU A 118 -1.52 -9.36 3.77
CA LEU A 118 -0.72 -10.28 2.98
C LEU A 118 -0.71 -9.77 1.52
N PRO A 119 0.45 -9.74 0.85
CA PRO A 119 0.49 -9.46 -0.57
C PRO A 119 -0.45 -10.43 -1.30
N PRO A 120 -1.11 -9.99 -2.39
CA PRO A 120 -1.96 -10.88 -3.16
C PRO A 120 -1.16 -12.13 -3.52
N ASP A 121 -1.78 -13.29 -3.31
CA ASP A 121 -1.16 -14.56 -3.67
C ASP A 121 -0.68 -14.45 -5.12
N LEU A 122 0.57 -14.86 -5.36
CA LEU A 122 1.05 -15.12 -6.71
C LEU A 122 -0.01 -15.98 -7.43
N PRO A 123 -0.25 -15.74 -8.74
CA PRO A 123 -1.36 -16.33 -9.49
C PRO A 123 -1.63 -17.76 -9.02
N THR A 124 -2.81 -17.96 -8.43
CA THR A 124 -3.22 -19.25 -7.90
C THR A 124 -3.07 -20.27 -9.02
N MET A 125 -2.28 -21.32 -8.75
CA MET A 125 -2.23 -22.48 -9.63
C MET A 125 -3.67 -22.96 -9.81
N ASP A 126 -4.13 -23.05 -11.07
CA ASP A 126 -5.42 -23.62 -11.38
C ASP A 126 -5.45 -25.06 -10.85
N ASN A 127 -6.14 -25.25 -9.72
CA ASN A 127 -6.28 -26.55 -9.06
C ASN A 127 -7.25 -27.48 -9.79
N SER A 128 -7.61 -27.16 -11.04
CA SER A 128 -8.48 -28.00 -11.87
C SER A 128 -7.88 -29.40 -12.14
N ASN A 129 -6.57 -29.62 -11.94
CA ASN A 129 -5.97 -30.96 -11.98
C ASN A 129 -4.72 -31.19 -11.07
N LEU A 130 -4.77 -32.31 -10.33
CA LEU A 130 -3.69 -33.19 -9.79
C LEU A 130 -3.17 -32.99 -8.35
N PHE A 131 -3.75 -33.79 -7.44
CA PHE A 131 -3.10 -34.35 -6.25
C PHE A 131 -1.90 -35.26 -6.62
N PRO A 132 -0.95 -35.44 -5.68
CA PRO A 132 0.03 -34.43 -5.29
C PRO A 132 1.05 -34.21 -6.41
N MET A 133 1.25 -32.94 -6.79
CA MET A 133 2.28 -32.54 -7.73
C MET A 133 3.67 -32.92 -7.21
N ARG A 134 4.40 -33.73 -7.97
CA ARG A 134 5.80 -34.06 -7.68
C ARG A 134 6.70 -33.08 -8.41
N ILE A 135 7.42 -32.27 -7.65
CA ILE A 135 8.43 -31.37 -8.19
C ILE A 135 9.79 -32.07 -8.07
N PRO A 136 10.43 -32.49 -9.17
CA PRO A 136 11.75 -33.11 -9.10
C PRO A 136 12.79 -32.07 -8.66
N PHE A 137 13.68 -32.48 -7.77
CA PHE A 137 14.79 -31.66 -7.30
C PHE A 137 16.10 -32.46 -7.32
N ARG A 138 17.22 -31.75 -7.38
CA ARG A 138 18.56 -32.31 -7.22
C ARG A 138 19.15 -31.89 -5.89
N LEU A 139 19.82 -32.81 -5.23
CA LEU A 139 20.72 -32.51 -4.10
C LEU A 139 22.14 -32.40 -4.65
N ILE A 140 22.78 -31.25 -4.45
CA ILE A 140 24.20 -31.05 -4.76
C ILE A 140 24.86 -30.55 -3.49
N GLY A 141 25.65 -31.41 -2.84
CA GLY A 141 26.10 -31.18 -1.47
C GLY A 141 24.91 -31.12 -0.50
N SER A 142 24.84 -30.07 0.31
CA SER A 142 23.76 -29.83 1.28
C SER A 142 22.64 -28.90 0.76
N ARG A 143 22.59 -28.66 -0.56
CA ARG A 143 21.66 -27.70 -1.16
C ARG A 143 20.66 -28.38 -2.09
N ILE A 144 19.43 -27.89 -2.06
CA ILE A 144 18.33 -28.32 -2.93
C ILE A 144 18.29 -27.41 -4.15
N PHE A 145 18.22 -28.01 -5.34
CA PHE A 145 18.11 -27.31 -6.62
C PHE A 145 16.86 -27.75 -7.37
N LEU A 146 16.10 -26.77 -7.85
CA LEU A 146 14.91 -26.94 -8.68
C LEU A 146 15.23 -26.48 -10.10
N ASN A 147 14.69 -27.15 -11.10
CA ASN A 147 14.66 -26.63 -12.46
C ASN A 147 13.34 -25.90 -12.69
N GLY A 148 13.38 -24.78 -13.39
CA GLY A 148 12.19 -24.03 -13.76
C GLY A 148 12.46 -23.11 -14.95
N THR A 149 11.52 -22.22 -15.23
CA THR A 149 11.65 -21.22 -16.28
C THR A 149 11.32 -19.82 -15.77
N ILE A 150 12.15 -18.85 -16.11
CA ILE A 150 11.87 -17.41 -15.91
C ILE A 150 11.88 -16.76 -17.30
N ASN A 151 10.83 -16.01 -17.66
CA ASN A 151 10.71 -15.40 -18.99
C ASN A 151 10.94 -16.39 -20.15
N LYS A 152 10.42 -17.62 -20.02
CA LYS A 152 10.60 -18.74 -20.98
C LYS A 152 12.05 -19.20 -21.15
N LYS A 153 12.94 -18.88 -20.21
CA LYS A 153 14.34 -19.32 -20.20
C LYS A 153 14.56 -20.28 -19.04
N ASP A 154 15.26 -21.37 -19.32
CA ASP A 154 15.55 -22.40 -18.33
C ASP A 154 16.48 -21.87 -17.24
N VAL A 155 16.13 -22.16 -15.98
CA VAL A 155 16.90 -21.76 -14.80
C VAL A 155 17.06 -22.92 -13.82
N THR A 156 18.19 -22.89 -13.12
CA THR A 156 18.41 -23.68 -11.91
C THR A 156 18.26 -22.76 -10.69
N ILE A 157 17.30 -23.08 -9.84
CA ILE A 157 16.94 -22.29 -8.66
C ILE A 157 17.44 -23.04 -7.43
N GLN A 158 18.28 -22.41 -6.61
CA GLN A 158 18.61 -22.93 -5.30
C GLN A 158 17.46 -22.63 -4.34
N PHE A 159 16.94 -23.66 -3.69
CA PHE A 159 15.91 -23.50 -2.66
C PHE A 159 16.57 -23.17 -1.32
N ASP A 160 16.34 -21.96 -0.83
CA ASP A 160 16.98 -21.42 0.36
C ASP A 160 15.93 -20.89 1.35
N LEU A 161 15.67 -21.66 2.41
CA LEU A 161 14.72 -21.29 3.47
C LEU A 161 15.24 -20.17 4.38
N GLY A 162 16.52 -19.82 4.29
CA GLY A 162 17.12 -18.70 5.02
C GLY A 162 17.00 -17.36 4.30
N ALA A 163 16.60 -17.35 3.03
CA ALA A 163 16.45 -16.14 2.23
C ALA A 163 15.05 -15.52 2.40
N GLY A 164 14.99 -14.24 2.77
CA GLY A 164 13.72 -13.49 2.88
C GLY A 164 13.15 -12.98 1.55
N THR A 165 13.88 -13.16 0.44
CA THR A 165 13.47 -12.71 -0.90
C THR A 165 14.09 -13.58 -1.99
N GLY A 166 13.57 -13.48 -3.21
CA GLY A 166 14.19 -14.08 -4.40
C GLY A 166 15.43 -13.30 -4.81
N VAL A 167 16.58 -13.97 -4.86
CA VAL A 167 17.85 -13.35 -5.24
C VAL A 167 18.29 -13.84 -6.61
N VAL A 168 18.56 -12.90 -7.52
CA VAL A 168 19.11 -13.18 -8.85
C VAL A 168 20.45 -12.49 -9.01
N ASN A 169 21.47 -13.25 -9.39
CA ASN A 169 22.78 -12.69 -9.71
C ASN A 169 22.69 -11.72 -10.90
N ARG A 170 23.35 -10.56 -10.79
CA ARG A 170 23.37 -9.52 -11.83
C ARG A 170 23.78 -10.01 -13.22
N ASN A 171 24.73 -10.94 -13.28
CA ASN A 171 25.19 -11.53 -14.54
C ASN A 171 24.10 -12.39 -15.20
N ASN A 172 23.27 -13.05 -14.39
CA ASN A 172 22.19 -13.91 -14.88
C ASN A 172 20.95 -13.09 -15.25
N ALA A 173 20.71 -11.94 -14.61
CA ALA A 173 19.52 -11.13 -14.92
C ALA A 173 19.43 -10.72 -16.38
N LYS A 174 20.54 -10.28 -17.00
CA LYS A 174 20.58 -10.00 -18.45
C LYS A 174 20.22 -11.22 -19.28
N GLN A 175 20.72 -12.39 -18.89
CA GLN A 175 20.42 -13.63 -19.58
C GLN A 175 18.96 -14.04 -19.40
N LEU A 176 18.30 -13.63 -18.32
CA LEU A 176 16.90 -13.92 -18.01
C LEU A 176 15.92 -12.85 -18.49
N ASP A 177 16.38 -11.86 -19.27
CA ASP A 177 15.60 -10.67 -19.65
C ASP A 177 14.98 -9.95 -18.45
N LEU A 178 15.67 -9.99 -17.32
CA LEU A 178 15.32 -9.25 -16.12
C LEU A 178 16.04 -7.91 -16.17
N SER A 179 15.26 -6.84 -16.16
CA SER A 179 15.77 -5.51 -15.85
C SER A 179 15.73 -5.33 -14.34
N PHE A 180 16.89 -5.10 -13.72
CA PHE A 180 16.88 -4.46 -12.42
C PHE A 180 16.39 -3.03 -12.65
N SER A 181 15.32 -2.65 -11.95
CA SER A 181 15.19 -1.26 -11.55
C SER A 181 16.49 -0.93 -10.79
N SER A 182 17.07 0.24 -10.97
CA SER A 182 18.43 0.60 -10.54
C SER A 182 18.68 0.61 -9.01
N PHE A 183 17.94 -0.19 -8.24
CA PHE A 183 17.91 -0.28 -6.79
C PHE A 183 18.57 -1.56 -6.30
N THR A 184 19.17 -1.47 -5.12
CA THR A 184 19.73 -2.60 -4.38
C THR A 184 18.80 -2.83 -3.20
N THR A 185 18.13 -3.98 -3.12
CA THR A 185 17.50 -4.40 -1.87
C THR A 185 18.64 -4.76 -0.92
N VAL A 186 18.93 -3.88 0.05
CA VAL A 186 19.89 -4.17 1.10
C VAL A 186 19.17 -5.07 2.10
N ALA A 187 19.56 -6.35 2.12
CA ALA A 187 19.15 -7.32 3.14
C ALA A 187 19.95 -7.11 4.43
#